data_AF-A0A6U3TNS0-F1
#
_entry.id   AF-A0A6U3TNS0-F1
#
_cell.length_a   1.000
_cell.length_b   1.000
_cell.length_c   1.000
_cell.angle_alpha   90.00
_cell.angle_beta   90.00
_cell.angle_gamma   90.00
#
_symmetry.space_group_name_H-M   'P 1'
#
loop_
_entity.id
_entity.type
_entity.pdbx_description
1 polymer ?
#
loop_
_entity_poly.entity_id
_entity_poly.type
_entity_poly.pdbx_seq_one_letter_code
_entity_poly.pdbx_strand_id
1 'polypeptide(L)'
;LTDSLVPALGSNNLQCIEIDPRSVELLGEKHPSLRVSHLDVLQADYPSIADEEGGPLSIIGNLPYYITSQILFALADASHTNAVRSATVTMQWEVGKRIVAPTRCKDYGILSVVFQLYADCKIHFKIPPTVFYPQPKVDSALIGLHFLGP
;
A
#
# COMPACT_ATOMS: atom_id res chain seq x y z
N LEU A 1 -9.90 -3.22 -8.00
CA LEU A 1 -9.34 -3.88 -6.79
C LEU A 1 -10.44 -4.14 -5.77
N THR A 2 -11.11 -3.10 -5.27
CA THR A 2 -12.19 -3.21 -4.27
C THR A 2 -13.31 -4.17 -4.69
N ASP A 3 -13.79 -4.08 -5.94
CA ASP A 3 -14.80 -5.00 -6.50
C ASP A 3 -14.40 -6.49 -6.43
N SER A 4 -13.09 -6.80 -6.40
CA SER A 4 -12.58 -8.16 -6.27
C SER A 4 -12.30 -8.55 -4.82
N LEU A 5 -11.92 -7.60 -3.97
CA LEU A 5 -11.59 -7.85 -2.56
C LEU A 5 -12.85 -8.00 -1.69
N VAL A 6 -13.90 -7.22 -1.94
CA VAL A 6 -15.14 -7.26 -1.15
C VAL A 6 -15.77 -8.66 -1.14
N PRO A 7 -15.95 -9.35 -2.28
CA PRO A 7 -16.46 -10.72 -2.28
C PRO A 7 -15.50 -11.75 -1.64
N ALA A 8 -14.19 -11.50 -1.71
CA ALA A 8 -13.18 -12.44 -1.24
C ALA A 8 -12.94 -12.39 0.28
N LEU A 9 -13.02 -11.19 0.88
CA LEU A 9 -12.70 -10.94 2.28
C LEU A 9 -13.93 -10.57 3.11
N GLY A 10 -15.03 -10.14 2.47
CA GLY A 10 -16.20 -9.59 3.12
C GLY A 10 -16.01 -8.12 3.53
N SER A 11 -17.06 -7.32 3.42
CA SER A 11 -17.00 -5.87 3.69
C SER A 11 -16.61 -5.52 5.12
N ASN A 12 -16.93 -6.38 6.09
CA ASN A 12 -16.62 -6.14 7.51
C ASN A 12 -15.12 -6.30 7.83
N ASN A 13 -14.34 -6.92 6.93
CA ASN A 13 -12.89 -7.10 7.09
C ASN A 13 -12.12 -6.13 6.19
N LEU A 14 -12.79 -5.10 5.65
CA LEU A 14 -12.21 -4.15 4.71
C LEU A 14 -12.63 -2.72 5.06
N GLN A 15 -11.62 -1.85 5.10
CA GLN A 15 -11.80 -0.41 5.15
C GLN A 15 -11.06 0.22 3.97
N CYS A 16 -11.70 1.21 3.34
CA CYS A 16 -11.10 2.02 2.29
C CYS A 16 -10.81 3.42 2.80
N ILE A 17 -9.63 3.95 2.46
CA ILE A 17 -9.26 5.34 2.64
C ILE A 17 -9.07 5.94 1.25
N GLU A 18 -9.82 7.00 0.95
CA GLU A 18 -9.81 7.66 -0.35
C GLU A 18 -9.90 9.18 -0.17
N ILE A 19 -9.12 9.93 -0.95
CA ILE A 19 -9.05 11.39 -0.89
C ILE A 19 -9.95 12.06 -1.95
N ASP A 20 -10.32 11.35 -3.02
CA ASP A 20 -11.27 11.87 -4.02
C ASP A 20 -12.72 11.65 -3.56
N PRO A 21 -13.49 12.71 -3.25
CA PRO A 21 -14.86 12.57 -2.77
C PRO A 21 -15.78 11.88 -3.79
N ARG A 22 -15.50 11.98 -5.09
CA ARG A 22 -16.29 11.30 -6.14
C ARG A 22 -16.10 9.79 -6.09
N SER A 23 -14.87 9.34 -5.81
CA SER A 23 -14.56 7.93 -5.63
C SER A 23 -15.16 7.39 -4.33
N VAL A 24 -15.19 8.20 -3.27
CA VAL A 24 -15.86 7.84 -2.00
C VAL A 24 -17.35 7.59 -2.23
N GLU A 25 -18.04 8.50 -2.93
CA GLU A 25 -19.46 8.36 -3.28
C GLU A 25 -19.69 7.09 -4.11
N LEU A 26 -18.91 6.90 -5.18
CA LEU A 26 -19.01 5.71 -6.05
C LEU A 26 -18.80 4.40 -5.28
N LEU A 27 -17.84 4.36 -4.36
CA LEU A 27 -17.58 3.18 -3.53
C LEU A 27 -18.74 2.90 -2.57
N GLY A 28 -19.31 3.94 -1.96
CA GLY A 28 -20.48 3.80 -1.09
C GLY A 28 -21.72 3.31 -1.82
N GLU A 29 -21.95 3.77 -3.06
CA GLU A 29 -23.05 3.28 -3.90
C GLU A 29 -22.86 1.82 -4.32
N LYS A 30 -21.64 1.46 -4.76
CA LYS A 30 -21.33 0.11 -5.24
C LYS A 30 -21.23 -0.92 -4.13
N HIS A 31 -20.70 -0.53 -2.97
CA HIS A 31 -20.46 -1.41 -1.82
C HIS A 31 -21.06 -0.77 -0.55
N PRO A 32 -22.39 -0.79 -0.36
CA PRO A 32 -23.04 -0.09 0.75
C PRO A 32 -22.62 -0.54 2.16
N SER A 33 -22.10 -1.76 2.28
CA SER A 33 -21.61 -2.32 3.55
C SER A 33 -20.12 -2.08 3.80
N LEU A 34 -19.41 -1.45 2.87
CA LEU A 34 -17.97 -1.18 2.99
C LEU A 34 -17.75 0.12 3.77
N ARG A 35 -16.83 0.10 4.75
CA ARG A 35 -16.40 1.32 5.45
C ARG A 35 -15.49 2.12 4.53
N VAL A 36 -15.96 3.28 4.06
CA VAL A 36 -15.19 4.19 3.20
C VAL A 36 -14.95 5.51 3.92
N SER A 37 -13.68 5.82 4.22
CA SER A 37 -13.27 7.06 4.85
C SER A 37 -12.75 8.04 3.80
N HIS A 38 -13.33 9.25 3.75
CA HIS A 38 -12.79 10.37 2.98
C HIS A 38 -11.61 10.99 3.75
N LEU A 39 -10.39 10.53 3.47
CA LEU A 39 -9.20 10.87 4.25
C LEU A 39 -7.94 10.77 3.37
N ASP A 40 -6.96 11.63 3.64
CA ASP A 40 -5.62 11.47 3.10
C ASP A 40 -4.90 10.31 3.82
N VAL A 41 -4.44 9.33 3.06
CA VAL A 41 -3.74 8.14 3.58
C VAL A 41 -2.47 8.50 4.37
N LEU A 42 -1.86 9.66 4.09
CA LEU A 42 -0.70 10.17 4.85
C LEU A 42 -1.09 10.80 6.19
N GLN A 43 -2.37 11.11 6.39
CA GLN A 43 -2.93 11.68 7.63
C GLN A 43 -3.71 10.63 8.43
N ALA A 44 -3.75 9.38 7.97
CA ALA A 44 -4.40 8.30 8.67
C ALA A 44 -3.69 7.97 9.99
N ASP A 45 -4.47 7.89 11.06
CA ASP A 45 -4.00 7.41 12.36
C ASP A 45 -4.05 5.87 12.37
N TYR A 46 -3.03 5.24 11.78
CA TYR A 46 -2.93 3.79 11.70
C TYR A 46 -3.01 3.09 13.06
N PRO A 47 -2.36 3.57 14.15
CA PRO A 47 -2.55 3.02 15.49
C PRO A 47 -4.01 2.97 15.93
N SER A 48 -4.73 4.10 15.85
CA SER A 48 -6.13 4.13 16.26
C SER A 48 -7.00 3.21 15.41
N ILE A 49 -6.75 3.12 14.09
CA ILE A 49 -7.47 2.19 13.21
C ILE A 49 -7.16 0.73 13.57
N ALA A 50 -5.90 0.39 13.84
CA ALA A 50 -5.50 -0.96 14.24
C ALA A 50 -6.15 -1.38 15.56
N ASP A 51 -6.24 -0.46 16.53
CA ASP A 51 -6.91 -0.71 17.81
C ASP A 51 -8.41 -0.93 17.64
N GLU A 52 -9.08 -0.14 16.79
CA GLU A 52 -10.50 -0.32 16.45
C GLU A 52 -10.77 -1.69 15.80
N GLU A 53 -9.88 -2.14 14.92
CA GLU A 53 -9.98 -3.44 14.22
C GLU A 53 -9.47 -4.62 15.08
N GLY A 54 -8.92 -4.34 16.27
CA GLY A 54 -8.46 -5.35 17.23
C GLY A 54 -7.12 -6.02 16.87
N GLY A 55 -6.31 -5.40 16.01
CA GLY A 55 -5.00 -5.93 15.64
C GLY A 55 -4.30 -5.21 14.48
N PRO A 56 -3.06 -5.63 14.15
CA PRO A 56 -2.27 -4.99 13.11
C PRO A 56 -2.90 -5.12 11.72
N LEU A 57 -2.86 -4.03 10.97
CA LEU A 57 -3.47 -3.90 9.66
C LEU A 57 -2.62 -4.56 8.56
N SER A 58 -3.31 -5.04 7.52
CA SER A 58 -2.69 -5.44 6.26
C SER A 58 -3.15 -4.49 5.15
N ILE A 59 -2.20 -3.76 4.58
CA ILE A 59 -2.47 -2.71 3.60
C ILE A 59 -2.43 -3.29 2.20
N ILE A 60 -3.43 -2.98 1.39
CA ILE A 60 -3.45 -3.30 -0.04
C ILE A 60 -3.81 -2.03 -0.80
N GLY A 61 -2.99 -1.65 -1.78
CA GLY A 61 -3.23 -0.39 -2.48
C GLY A 61 -2.52 -0.26 -3.83
N ASN A 62 -3.17 0.44 -4.76
CA ASN A 62 -2.54 0.88 -5.99
C ASN A 62 -2.02 2.31 -5.79
N LEU A 63 -0.73 2.47 -5.47
CA LEU A 63 -0.23 3.76 -5.00
C LEU A 63 -0.03 4.77 -6.14
N PRO A 64 -0.34 6.06 -5.92
CA PRO A 64 0.05 7.11 -6.84
C PRO A 64 1.56 7.29 -6.87
N TYR A 65 2.13 7.41 -8.07
CA TYR A 65 3.59 7.41 -8.25
C TYR A 65 4.30 8.60 -7.59
N TYR A 66 3.63 9.75 -7.46
CA TYR A 66 4.26 10.99 -7.02
C TYR A 66 4.47 11.08 -5.50
N ILE A 67 3.69 10.34 -4.70
CA ILE A 67 3.83 10.26 -3.24
C ILE A 67 4.15 8.85 -2.74
N THR A 68 4.48 7.90 -3.63
CA THR A 68 4.74 6.50 -3.24
C THR A 68 5.73 6.40 -2.09
N SER A 69 6.88 7.08 -2.15
CA SER A 69 7.88 7.02 -1.07
C SER A 69 7.33 7.51 0.26
N GLN A 70 6.56 8.61 0.27
CA GLN A 70 5.96 9.16 1.51
C GLN A 70 4.99 8.17 2.14
N ILE A 71 4.15 7.51 1.32
CA ILE A 71 3.24 6.47 1.80
C ILE A 71 4.04 5.31 2.38
N LEU A 72 5.07 4.84 1.69
CA LEU A 72 5.89 3.73 2.17
C LEU A 72 6.56 4.04 3.52
N PHE A 73 7.09 5.25 3.70
CA PHE A 73 7.67 5.67 4.98
C PHE A 73 6.60 5.77 6.07
N ALA A 74 5.42 6.31 5.79
CA ALA A 74 4.31 6.34 6.74
C ALA A 74 3.88 4.93 7.19
N LEU A 75 3.85 3.97 6.27
CA LEU A 75 3.56 2.56 6.59
C LEU A 75 4.68 1.91 7.41
N ALA A 76 5.94 2.22 7.13
CA ALA A 76 7.07 1.75 7.94
C ALA A 76 7.02 2.34 9.36
N ASP A 77 6.72 3.63 9.49
CA ASP A 77 6.57 4.28 10.80
C ASP A 77 5.41 3.67 11.59
N ALA A 78 4.27 3.41 10.94
CA ALA A 78 3.14 2.71 11.55
C ALA A 78 3.45 1.25 11.94
N SER A 79 4.46 0.63 11.31
CA SER A 79 4.91 -0.72 11.71
C SER A 79 5.65 -0.71 13.05
N HIS A 80 6.31 0.39 13.43
CA HIS A 80 7.01 0.52 14.72
C HIS A 80 6.06 0.50 15.91
N THR A 81 4.82 0.98 15.73
CA THR A 81 3.77 0.90 16.76
C THR A 81 2.99 -0.41 16.70
N ASN A 82 3.43 -1.37 15.86
CA ASN A 82 2.71 -2.61 15.56
C ASN A 82 1.30 -2.38 14.97
N ALA A 83 1.04 -1.21 14.37
CA ALA A 83 -0.24 -0.89 13.74
C ALA A 83 -0.36 -1.48 12.32
N VAL A 84 0.76 -1.63 11.61
CA VAL A 84 0.81 -2.21 10.26
C VAL A 84 1.74 -3.42 10.24
N ARG A 85 1.21 -4.58 9.86
CA ARG A 85 1.98 -5.83 9.73
C ARG A 85 2.50 -6.06 8.32
N SER A 86 1.70 -5.71 7.31
CA SER A 86 2.09 -5.97 5.93
C SER A 86 1.52 -4.93 4.97
N ALA A 87 2.19 -4.77 3.84
CA ALA A 87 1.72 -3.96 2.73
C ALA A 87 1.94 -4.69 1.39
N THR A 88 0.87 -4.84 0.61
CA THR A 88 0.92 -5.31 -0.78
C THR A 88 0.50 -4.17 -1.68
N VAL A 89 1.48 -3.50 -2.28
CA VAL A 89 1.27 -2.23 -2.97
C VAL A 89 1.90 -2.21 -4.34
N THR A 90 1.32 -1.41 -5.24
CA THR A 90 1.92 -1.14 -6.54
C THR A 90 2.76 0.13 -6.49
N MET A 91 3.78 0.19 -7.35
CA MET A 91 4.60 1.38 -7.58
C MET A 91 5.29 1.29 -8.92
N GLN A 92 5.96 2.35 -9.35
CA GLN A 92 6.82 2.29 -10.54
C GLN A 92 7.86 1.18 -10.41
N TRP A 93 8.10 0.45 -11.49
CA TRP A 93 9.05 -0.67 -11.55
C TRP A 93 10.42 -0.31 -10.99
N GLU A 94 10.90 0.90 -11.30
CA GLU A 94 12.20 1.39 -10.87
C GLU A 94 12.30 1.57 -9.34
N VAL A 95 11.23 2.07 -8.70
CA VAL A 95 11.13 2.21 -7.24
C VAL A 95 11.12 0.84 -6.57
N GLY A 96 10.32 -0.09 -7.11
CA GLY A 96 10.27 -1.46 -6.60
C GLY A 96 11.64 -2.15 -6.65
N LYS A 97 12.39 -1.97 -7.74
CA LYS A 97 13.77 -2.48 -7.85
C LYS A 97 14.70 -1.89 -6.81
N ARG A 98 14.59 -0.59 -6.51
CA ARG A 98 15.42 0.05 -5.47
C ARG A 98 15.13 -0.55 -4.08
N ILE A 99 13.88 -0.87 -3.77
CA ILE A 99 13.53 -1.46 -2.46
C ILE A 99 14.18 -2.82 -2.27
N VAL A 100 14.18 -3.69 -3.29
CA VAL A 100 14.76 -5.05 -3.20
C VAL A 100 16.21 -5.14 -3.68
N ALA A 101 16.85 -4.01 -3.96
CA ALA A 101 18.19 -3.98 -4.52
C ALA A 101 19.22 -4.58 -3.54
N PRO A 102 20.09 -5.50 -3.97
CA PRO A 102 21.18 -5.99 -3.13
C PRO A 102 22.25 -4.91 -2.94
N THR A 103 23.07 -5.06 -1.89
CA THR A 103 24.22 -4.16 -1.67
C THR A 103 25.16 -4.12 -2.88
N ARG A 104 25.87 -2.99 -3.04
CA ARG A 104 26.87 -2.77 -4.10
C ARG A 104 26.33 -2.81 -5.53
N CYS A 105 25.05 -2.47 -5.74
CA CYS A 105 24.50 -2.25 -7.09
C CYS A 105 24.04 -0.80 -7.28
N LYS A 106 23.84 -0.39 -8.53
CA LYS A 106 23.43 0.99 -8.89
C LYS A 106 22.06 1.37 -8.31
N ASP A 107 21.16 0.41 -8.18
CA ASP A 107 19.81 0.63 -7.66
C ASP A 107 19.77 0.64 -6.11
N TYR A 108 20.89 0.31 -5.44
CA TYR A 108 20.97 0.31 -3.97
C TYR A 108 21.05 1.73 -3.40
N GLY A 109 20.20 2.05 -2.43
CA GLY A 109 20.16 3.36 -1.80
C GLY A 109 19.31 3.40 -0.53
N ILE A 110 18.81 4.59 -0.18
CA ILE A 110 18.04 4.83 1.06
C ILE A 110 16.84 3.88 1.19
N LEU A 111 16.10 3.64 0.10
CA LEU A 111 14.95 2.74 0.10
C LEU A 111 15.37 1.29 0.37
N SER A 112 16.49 0.84 -0.20
CA SER A 112 17.02 -0.50 0.05
C SER A 112 17.37 -0.66 1.53
N VAL A 113 18.12 0.29 2.08
CA VAL A 113 18.59 0.25 3.47
C VAL A 113 17.41 0.25 4.44
N VAL A 114 16.49 1.20 4.30
CA VAL A 114 15.37 1.34 5.23
C VAL A 114 14.44 0.14 5.14
N PHE A 115 13.93 -0.19 3.96
CA PHE A 115 12.90 -1.22 3.87
C PHE A 115 13.44 -2.63 4.13
N GLN A 116 14.67 -2.94 3.74
CA GLN A 116 15.26 -4.25 4.05
C GLN A 116 15.68 -4.38 5.53
N LEU A 117 15.83 -3.27 6.25
CA LEU A 117 16.05 -3.28 7.69
C LEU A 117 14.75 -3.58 8.45
N TYR A 118 13.63 -2.98 8.03
CA TYR A 118 12.35 -3.06 8.73
C TYR A 118 11.40 -4.14 8.21
N ALA A 119 11.64 -4.69 7.03
CA ALA A 119 10.72 -5.63 6.38
C ALA A 119 11.41 -6.65 5.49
N ASP A 120 10.79 -7.83 5.38
CA ASP A 120 11.01 -8.73 4.25
C ASP A 120 10.32 -8.16 3.01
N CYS A 121 11.11 -7.86 1.98
CA CYS A 121 10.69 -7.13 0.80
C CYS A 121 10.77 -8.01 -0.44
N LYS A 122 9.64 -8.18 -1.15
CA LYS A 122 9.58 -9.03 -2.34
C LYS A 122 8.79 -8.40 -3.48
N ILE A 123 9.38 -8.34 -4.67
CA ILE A 123 8.62 -8.10 -5.89
C ILE A 123 7.88 -9.40 -6.26
N HIS A 124 6.56 -9.35 -6.33
CA HIS A 124 5.75 -10.48 -6.74
C HIS A 124 5.77 -10.66 -8.26
N PHE A 125 5.50 -9.59 -9.00
CA PHE A 125 5.56 -9.57 -10.46
C PHE A 125 5.57 -8.14 -11.00
N LYS A 126 5.91 -8.03 -12.29
CA LYS A 126 5.88 -6.80 -13.07
C LYS A 126 4.51 -6.63 -13.73
N ILE A 127 3.97 -5.43 -13.72
CA ILE A 127 2.66 -5.09 -14.31
C ILE A 127 2.90 -4.16 -15.51
N PRO A 128 2.47 -4.54 -16.72
CA PRO A 128 2.64 -3.71 -17.90
C PRO A 128 1.74 -2.46 -17.84
N PRO A 129 2.13 -1.34 -18.47
CA PRO A 129 1.34 -0.10 -18.44
C PRO A 129 -0.05 -0.25 -19.09
N THR A 130 -0.21 -1.20 -20.01
CA THR A 130 -1.44 -1.42 -20.79
C THR A 130 -2.67 -1.79 -19.98
N VAL A 131 -2.52 -2.16 -18.70
CA VAL A 131 -3.65 -2.51 -17.82
C VAL A 131 -4.17 -1.32 -16.99
N PHE A 132 -3.58 -0.13 -17.15
CA PHE A 132 -3.95 1.08 -16.41
C PHE A 132 -4.64 2.10 -17.31
N TYR A 133 -5.48 2.94 -16.69
CA TYR A 133 -6.12 4.08 -17.35
C TYR A 133 -6.03 5.33 -16.44
N PRO A 134 -5.47 6.46 -16.93
CA PRO A 134 -4.72 6.58 -18.19
C PRO A 134 -3.43 5.72 -18.16
N GLN A 135 -2.98 5.29 -19.35
CA GLN A 135 -1.80 4.44 -19.48
C GLN A 135 -0.52 5.19 -19.06
N PRO A 136 0.25 4.70 -18.06
CA PRO A 136 1.52 5.28 -17.68
C PRO A 136 2.61 4.98 -18.72
N LYS A 137 3.70 5.76 -18.68
CA LYS A 137 4.86 5.59 -19.57
C LYS A 137 5.82 4.48 -19.12
N VAL A 138 5.64 3.97 -17.91
CA VAL A 138 6.55 3.03 -17.26
C VAL A 138 5.77 1.84 -16.73
N ASP A 139 6.45 0.72 -16.59
CA ASP A 139 5.91 -0.45 -15.92
C ASP A 139 5.72 -0.21 -14.42
N SER A 140 4.82 -0.98 -13.81
CA SER A 140 4.69 -1.05 -12.35
C SER A 140 5.28 -2.36 -11.80
N ALA A 141 5.60 -2.36 -10.51
CA ALA A 141 5.85 -3.56 -9.72
C ALA A 141 4.70 -3.74 -8.73
N LEU A 142 4.26 -4.98 -8.52
CA LEU A 142 3.57 -5.34 -7.28
C LEU A 142 4.63 -5.79 -6.26
N ILE A 143 4.71 -5.10 -5.13
CA ILE A 143 5.64 -5.42 -4.06
C ILE A 143 4.88 -5.83 -2.80
N GLY A 144 5.39 -6.84 -2.11
CA GLY A 144 5.00 -7.22 -0.77
C GLY A 144 6.07 -6.77 0.22
N LEU A 145 5.62 -6.18 1.33
CA LEU A 145 6.41 -5.80 2.49
C LEU A 145 5.80 -6.51 3.68
N HIS A 146 6.57 -7.38 4.34
CA HIS A 146 6.20 -7.96 5.62
C HIS A 146 7.10 -7.38 6.70
N PHE A 147 6.56 -6.46 7.50
CA PHE A 147 7.32 -5.78 8.53
C PHE A 147 7.71 -6.75 9.65
N LEU A 148 8.92 -6.60 10.18
CA LEU A 148 9.48 -7.52 11.18
C LEU A 148 8.95 -7.27 12.60
N GLY A 149 8.15 -6.21 12.79
CA GLY A 149 7.68 -5.75 14.10
C GLY A 149 8.73 -4.90 14.83
N PRO A 150 8.35 -4.25 15.95
CA PRO A 150 9.28 -3.55 16.83
C PRO A 150 10.28 -4.48 17.53
#